data_AF-A0A949Y8M7-F1
#
_entry.id   AF-A0A949Y8M7-F1
#
_cell.length_a   1.000
_cell.length_b   1.000
_cell.length_c   1.000
_cell.angle_alpha   90.00
_cell.angle_beta   90.00
_cell.angle_gamma   90.00
#
_symmetry.space_group_name_H-M   'P 1'
#
loop_
_entity.id
_entity.type
_entity.pdbx_description
1 polymer ?
#
loop_
_entity_poly.entity_id
_entity_poly.type
_entity_poly.pdbx_seq_one_letter_code
_entity_poly.pdbx_strand_id
1 'polypeptide(L)'
;MQDSPENGPTGRPEKPDDRHRVFWIYVLILGAGIVFFFLGGLLMRNPNLPSYLYSRVTSWLQNENNPSSSRRLPPPPKTAQDYLELTHYDVRVLPPDQRGVALALADAIGNAAAVQDRLTALEQNVRNDLPTLKSANALSAYAKMKPAAAALLQAANQQKVFFQNLETKLTQQFERSGLHEDLAKQIAALFYERTPGQKVVDQADRSEKLASELLAIANLLSETPNKWHASSDGTISSQDKKLEEEYREHQQALMAAIAAVSSER
;
A
#
# COMPACT_ATOMS: atom_id res chain seq x y z
N MET A 1 72.22 -8.87 -2.27
CA MET A 1 72.23 -7.91 -1.15
C MET A 1 72.43 -6.54 -1.77
N GLN A 2 71.80 -5.44 -1.37
CA GLN A 2 70.58 -5.08 -0.63
C GLN A 2 70.66 -3.53 -0.57
N ASP A 3 69.53 -2.84 -0.44
CA ASP A 3 69.41 -1.47 0.10
C ASP A 3 69.96 -0.25 -0.70
N SER A 4 69.00 0.42 -1.36
CA SER A 4 68.81 1.88 -1.35
C SER A 4 68.74 2.42 0.10
N PRO A 5 68.97 3.72 0.42
CA PRO A 5 68.35 4.88 -0.27
C PRO A 5 69.26 6.15 -0.33
N GLU A 6 68.85 7.43 -0.42
CA GLU A 6 67.57 8.16 -0.24
C GLU A 6 67.57 9.52 -1.01
N ASN A 7 66.43 10.23 -1.03
CA ASN A 7 66.17 11.69 -1.15
C ASN A 7 67.12 12.60 -1.98
N GLY A 8 66.65 13.45 -2.92
CA GLY A 8 65.30 13.80 -3.39
C GLY A 8 65.22 15.30 -3.77
N PRO A 9 64.27 15.75 -4.63
CA PRO A 9 63.97 17.18 -4.78
C PRO A 9 62.61 17.57 -4.18
N THR A 10 62.56 18.77 -3.59
CA THR A 10 61.41 19.31 -2.86
C THR A 10 60.21 19.66 -3.75
N GLY A 11 59.16 18.84 -3.73
CA GLY A 11 57.81 19.25 -4.12
C GLY A 11 57.02 19.75 -2.91
N ARG A 12 56.68 21.04 -2.85
CA ARG A 12 55.65 21.52 -1.91
C ARG A 12 54.29 21.06 -2.42
N PRO A 13 53.42 20.42 -1.61
CA PRO A 13 52.04 20.20 -2.02
C PRO A 13 51.32 21.55 -2.12
N GLU A 14 50.66 21.79 -3.25
CA GLU A 14 49.72 22.91 -3.37
C GLU A 14 48.63 22.74 -2.33
N LYS A 15 48.30 23.83 -1.61
CA LYS A 15 47.16 23.82 -0.70
C LYS A 15 45.89 23.67 -1.55
N PRO A 16 45.02 22.69 -1.29
CA PRO A 16 43.74 22.62 -1.98
C PRO A 16 42.92 23.86 -1.64
N ASP A 17 42.35 24.49 -2.66
CA ASP A 17 41.68 25.78 -2.55
C ASP A 17 40.47 25.68 -1.61
N ASP A 18 40.58 26.23 -0.39
CA ASP A 18 39.59 26.06 0.70
C ASP A 18 38.17 26.47 0.27
N ARG A 19 38.07 27.40 -0.71
CA ARG A 19 36.81 27.84 -1.31
C ARG A 19 36.05 26.70 -1.99
N HIS A 20 36.74 25.80 -2.69
CA HIS A 20 36.10 24.63 -3.30
C HIS A 20 35.58 23.66 -2.23
N ARG A 21 36.33 23.47 -1.15
CA ARG A 21 35.94 22.57 -0.05
C ARG A 21 34.70 23.09 0.68
N VAL A 22 34.66 24.39 0.95
CA VAL A 22 33.50 25.07 1.55
C VAL A 22 32.28 25.03 0.61
N PHE A 23 32.47 25.25 -0.69
CA PHE A 23 31.39 25.13 -1.69
C PHE A 23 30.77 23.73 -1.71
N TRP A 24 31.59 22.68 -1.73
CA TRP A 24 31.09 21.29 -1.67
C TRP A 24 30.35 20.97 -0.38
N ILE A 25 30.78 21.52 0.77
CA ILE A 25 30.07 21.38 2.05
C ILE A 25 28.69 22.05 1.99
N TYR A 26 28.58 23.27 1.44
CA TYR A 26 27.28 23.92 1.27
C TYR A 26 26.37 23.19 0.29
N VAL A 27 26.91 22.68 -0.83
CA VAL A 27 26.16 21.86 -1.79
C VAL A 27 25.67 20.56 -1.15
N LEU A 28 26.48 19.91 -0.31
CA LEU A 28 26.06 18.72 0.44
C LEU A 28 24.99 19.03 1.49
N ILE A 29 25.09 20.15 2.22
CA ILE A 29 24.09 20.55 3.23
C ILE A 29 22.76 20.96 2.56
N LEU A 30 22.80 21.75 1.48
CA LEU A 30 21.60 22.11 0.70
C LEU A 30 20.99 20.89 0.02
N GLY A 31 21.80 20.02 -0.58
CA GLY A 31 21.35 18.78 -1.21
C GLY A 31 20.73 17.81 -0.20
N ALA A 32 21.40 17.56 0.93
CA ALA A 32 20.86 16.75 2.02
C ALA A 32 19.58 17.36 2.61
N GLY A 33 19.53 18.68 2.78
CA GLY A 33 18.32 19.40 3.20
C GLY A 33 17.16 19.20 2.24
N ILE A 34 17.37 19.40 0.93
CA ILE A 34 16.33 19.17 -0.09
C ILE A 34 15.86 17.71 -0.07
N VAL A 35 16.79 16.74 0.01
CA VAL A 35 16.45 15.31 0.11
C VAL A 35 15.65 15.01 1.38
N PHE A 36 16.03 15.60 2.53
CA PHE A 36 15.33 15.38 3.80
C PHE A 36 13.94 16.03 3.82
N PHE A 37 13.78 17.23 3.24
CA PHE A 37 12.47 17.86 3.06
C PHE A 37 11.59 17.12 2.03
N PHE A 38 12.18 16.60 0.94
CA PHE A 38 11.44 15.77 -0.01
C PHE A 38 10.99 14.47 0.64
N LEU A 39 11.87 13.71 1.29
CA LEU A 39 11.49 12.46 1.97
C LEU A 39 10.51 12.74 3.11
N GLY A 40 10.77 13.74 3.96
CA GLY A 40 9.86 14.12 5.05
C GLY A 40 8.46 14.52 4.55
N GLY A 41 8.38 15.31 3.47
CA GLY A 41 7.12 15.67 2.82
C GLY A 41 6.44 14.48 2.14
N LEU A 42 7.20 13.60 1.49
CA LEU A 42 6.70 12.38 0.86
C LEU A 42 6.11 11.40 1.89
N LEU A 43 6.76 11.30 3.05
CA LEU A 43 6.35 10.48 4.21
C LEU A 43 5.13 11.07 4.94
N MET A 44 5.08 12.39 5.17
CA MET A 44 3.88 13.03 5.72
C MET A 44 2.66 12.90 4.79
N ARG A 45 2.89 12.95 3.47
CA ARG A 45 1.82 12.88 2.47
C ARG A 45 1.43 11.44 2.10
N ASN A 46 2.30 10.47 2.39
CA ASN A 46 2.06 9.03 2.23
C ASN A 46 2.64 8.28 3.45
N PRO A 47 1.96 8.28 4.61
CA PRO A 47 2.45 7.61 5.83
C PRO A 47 2.64 6.09 5.68
N ASN A 48 2.11 5.49 4.61
CA ASN A 48 2.24 4.07 4.27
C ASN A 48 3.40 3.76 3.29
N LEU A 49 4.25 4.73 2.93
CA LEU A 49 5.48 4.45 2.16
C LEU A 49 6.53 3.62 2.93
N PRO A 50 6.78 3.86 4.23
CA PRO A 50 7.69 3.03 5.02
C PRO A 50 7.26 1.57 5.04
N SER A 51 5.96 1.29 5.22
CA SER A 51 5.46 -0.09 5.28
C SER A 51 5.57 -0.82 3.94
N TYR A 52 5.49 -0.15 2.80
CA TYR A 52 5.72 -0.77 1.49
C TYR A 52 7.20 -1.17 1.27
N LEU A 53 8.14 -0.31 1.67
CA LEU A 53 9.57 -0.64 1.59
C LEU A 53 9.97 -1.66 2.66
N TYR A 54 9.41 -1.54 3.86
CA TYR A 54 9.63 -2.47 4.96
C TYR A 54 9.06 -3.84 4.63
N SER A 55 7.84 -3.96 4.07
CA SER A 55 7.26 -5.26 3.69
C SER A 55 8.07 -5.97 2.59
N ARG A 56 8.61 -5.22 1.61
CA ARG A 56 9.54 -5.76 0.61
C ARG A 56 10.85 -6.24 1.20
N VAL A 57 11.39 -5.53 2.18
CA VAL A 57 12.64 -5.90 2.87
C VAL A 57 12.40 -7.05 3.85
N THR A 58 11.27 -7.08 4.55
CA THR A 58 10.92 -8.18 5.47
C THR A 58 10.46 -9.43 4.75
N SER A 59 9.84 -9.37 3.57
CA SER A 59 9.54 -10.58 2.80
C SER A 59 10.83 -11.22 2.26
N TRP A 60 11.79 -10.40 1.83
CA TRP A 60 13.13 -10.85 1.45
C TRP A 60 13.91 -11.44 2.64
N LEU A 61 13.85 -10.80 3.81
CA LEU A 61 14.51 -11.26 5.05
C LEU A 61 13.79 -12.41 5.78
N GLN A 62 12.47 -12.56 5.65
CA GLN A 62 11.74 -13.70 6.21
C GLN A 62 12.05 -14.98 5.43
N ASN A 63 12.38 -14.86 4.13
CA ASN A 63 12.90 -15.98 3.34
C ASN A 63 14.32 -16.39 3.77
N GLU A 64 15.15 -15.48 4.31
CA GLU A 64 16.46 -15.81 4.90
C GLU A 64 16.36 -16.32 6.36
N ASN A 65 15.31 -15.95 7.10
CA ASN A 65 15.14 -16.28 8.53
C ASN A 65 14.24 -17.48 8.82
N ASN A 66 13.90 -18.30 7.83
CA ASN A 66 13.09 -19.50 8.03
C ASN A 66 14.02 -20.72 8.23
N PRO A 67 14.33 -21.18 9.46
CA PRO A 67 15.33 -22.24 9.70
C PRO A 67 14.94 -23.61 9.12
N SER A 68 13.70 -23.72 8.63
CA SER A 68 13.15 -24.85 7.86
C SER A 68 13.62 -24.88 6.39
N SER A 69 14.26 -23.81 5.88
CA SER A 69 14.78 -23.73 4.50
C SER A 69 15.98 -24.67 4.31
N SER A 70 15.70 -25.96 4.23
CA SER A 70 16.74 -26.96 4.02
C SER A 70 17.46 -26.65 2.71
N ARG A 71 18.80 -26.69 2.71
CA ARG A 71 19.65 -26.55 1.49
C ARG A 71 19.44 -27.68 0.46
N ARG A 72 18.35 -28.45 0.56
CA ARG A 72 17.97 -29.41 -0.46
C ARG A 72 17.27 -28.66 -1.58
N LEU A 73 17.74 -28.89 -2.81
CA LEU A 73 16.95 -28.61 -4.00
C LEU A 73 15.56 -29.24 -3.82
N PRO A 74 14.46 -28.50 -4.05
CA PRO A 74 13.14 -29.12 -4.04
C PRO A 74 13.08 -30.21 -5.12
N PRO A 75 12.27 -31.27 -4.92
CA PRO A 75 11.98 -32.21 -5.98
C PRO A 75 11.34 -31.45 -7.15
N PRO A 76 11.61 -31.84 -8.42
CA PRO A 76 11.00 -31.19 -9.57
C PRO A 76 9.47 -31.32 -9.46
N PRO A 77 8.71 -30.22 -9.58
CA PRO A 77 7.27 -30.23 -9.41
C PRO A 77 6.61 -31.07 -10.51
N LYS A 78 5.72 -31.96 -10.11
CA LYS A 78 4.98 -32.89 -10.99
C LYS A 78 3.53 -32.48 -11.18
N THR A 79 2.99 -31.67 -10.27
CA THR A 79 1.63 -31.15 -10.29
C THR A 79 1.64 -29.63 -10.14
N ALA A 80 0.57 -28.95 -10.60
CA ALA A 80 0.37 -27.53 -10.36
C ALA A 80 0.36 -27.16 -8.85
N GLN A 81 0.01 -28.12 -7.98
CA GLN A 81 0.01 -27.95 -6.54
C GLN A 81 1.43 -27.83 -5.96
N ASP A 82 2.39 -28.58 -6.50
CA ASP A 82 3.79 -28.57 -6.07
C ASP A 82 4.45 -27.20 -6.36
N TYR A 83 4.03 -26.51 -7.42
CA TYR A 83 4.52 -25.17 -7.75
C TYR A 83 4.17 -24.11 -6.70
N LEU A 84 3.06 -24.29 -5.97
CA LEU A 84 2.70 -23.38 -4.88
C LEU A 84 3.63 -23.56 -3.67
N GLU A 85 4.16 -24.77 -3.46
CA GLU A 85 5.10 -25.06 -2.37
C GLU A 85 6.48 -24.43 -2.59
N LEU A 86 6.86 -24.11 -3.84
CA LEU A 86 8.13 -23.44 -4.18
C LEU A 86 8.35 -22.12 -3.43
N THR A 87 7.27 -21.46 -2.99
CA THR A 87 7.32 -20.24 -2.15
C THR A 87 7.99 -20.43 -0.79
N HIS A 88 8.18 -21.68 -0.33
CA HIS A 88 8.82 -22.02 0.95
C HIS A 88 10.33 -22.30 0.83
N TYR A 89 10.89 -22.25 -0.38
CA TYR A 89 12.29 -22.55 -0.67
C TYR A 89 13.06 -21.28 -1.04
N ASP A 90 14.38 -21.26 -0.79
CA ASP A 90 15.24 -20.15 -1.24
C ASP A 90 15.24 -20.09 -2.77
N VAL A 91 14.75 -18.97 -3.30
CA VAL A 91 14.69 -18.64 -4.73
C VAL A 91 16.04 -18.82 -5.42
N ARG A 92 17.16 -18.64 -4.71
CA ARG A 92 18.53 -18.81 -5.23
C ARG A 92 18.90 -20.27 -5.53
N VAL A 93 18.26 -21.26 -4.89
CA VAL A 93 18.48 -22.69 -5.19
C VAL A 93 17.51 -23.23 -6.24
N LEU A 94 16.46 -22.48 -6.61
CA LEU A 94 15.50 -22.91 -7.64
C LEU A 94 16.09 -22.82 -9.07
N PRO A 95 15.78 -23.80 -9.95
CA PRO A 95 15.95 -23.69 -11.40
C PRO A 95 15.29 -22.43 -12.01
N PRO A 96 15.76 -21.91 -13.16
CA PRO A 96 15.28 -20.62 -13.70
C PRO A 96 13.77 -20.54 -13.98
N ASP A 97 13.19 -21.63 -14.48
CA ASP A 97 11.76 -21.85 -14.74
C ASP A 97 10.92 -21.76 -13.44
N GLN A 98 11.33 -22.53 -12.42
CA GLN A 98 10.69 -22.55 -11.11
C GLN A 98 10.91 -21.25 -10.32
N ARG A 99 12.06 -20.61 -10.51
CA ARG A 99 12.41 -19.31 -9.93
C ARG A 99 11.46 -18.21 -10.38
N GLY A 100 11.09 -18.17 -11.66
CA GLY A 100 10.13 -17.20 -12.17
C GLY A 100 8.76 -17.34 -11.51
N VAL A 101 8.27 -18.57 -11.38
CA VAL A 101 7.00 -18.88 -10.69
C VAL A 101 7.06 -18.51 -9.21
N ALA A 102 8.10 -18.94 -8.48
CA ALA A 102 8.24 -18.66 -7.05
C ALA A 102 8.31 -17.15 -6.76
N LEU A 103 9.01 -16.38 -7.59
CA LEU A 103 9.05 -14.92 -7.49
C LEU A 103 7.68 -14.29 -7.77
N ALA A 104 6.99 -14.69 -8.84
CA ALA A 104 5.66 -14.16 -9.17
C ALA A 104 4.62 -14.49 -8.08
N LEU A 105 4.65 -15.69 -7.50
CA LEU A 105 3.82 -16.08 -6.36
C LEU A 105 4.16 -15.26 -5.11
N ALA A 106 5.44 -15.10 -4.76
CA ALA A 106 5.86 -14.31 -3.61
C ALA A 106 5.49 -12.82 -3.74
N ASP A 107 5.68 -12.23 -4.93
CA ASP A 107 5.21 -10.88 -5.24
C ASP A 107 3.69 -10.77 -5.16
N ALA A 108 2.93 -11.77 -5.64
CA ALA A 108 1.47 -11.77 -5.52
C ALA A 108 1.00 -11.81 -4.06
N ILE A 109 1.59 -12.66 -3.21
CA ILE A 109 1.32 -12.72 -1.77
C ILE A 109 1.65 -11.36 -1.10
N GLY A 110 2.84 -10.81 -1.36
CA GLY A 110 3.28 -9.54 -0.79
C GLY A 110 2.41 -8.35 -1.21
N ASN A 111 1.99 -8.30 -2.48
CA ASN A 111 1.09 -7.26 -2.96
C ASN A 111 -0.34 -7.42 -2.41
N ALA A 112 -0.86 -8.66 -2.29
CA ALA A 112 -2.15 -8.93 -1.68
C ALA A 112 -2.21 -8.43 -0.23
N ALA A 113 -1.20 -8.78 0.57
CA ALA A 113 -1.06 -8.32 1.96
C ALA A 113 -0.94 -6.79 2.04
N ALA A 114 -0.06 -6.18 1.24
CA ALA A 114 0.15 -4.72 1.27
C ALA A 114 -1.11 -3.91 0.89
N VAL A 115 -1.95 -4.42 -0.02
CA VAL A 115 -3.23 -3.79 -0.37
C VAL A 115 -4.26 -3.94 0.75
N GLN A 116 -4.35 -5.14 1.36
CA GLN A 116 -5.24 -5.41 2.48
C GLN A 116 -4.88 -4.62 3.75
N ASP A 117 -3.58 -4.53 4.09
CA ASP A 117 -3.06 -3.73 5.20
C ASP A 117 -3.39 -2.24 5.00
N ARG A 118 -3.20 -1.73 3.77
CA ARG A 118 -3.53 -0.35 3.41
C ARG A 118 -5.02 -0.06 3.55
N LEU A 119 -5.89 -0.97 3.10
CA LEU A 119 -7.33 -0.81 3.25
C LEU A 119 -7.70 -0.77 4.74
N THR A 120 -7.24 -1.76 5.50
CA THR A 120 -7.55 -1.92 6.93
C THR A 120 -7.08 -0.72 7.75
N ALA A 121 -5.89 -0.17 7.48
CA ALA A 121 -5.39 1.03 8.14
C ALA A 121 -6.23 2.28 7.83
N LEU A 122 -6.65 2.47 6.57
CA LEU A 122 -7.51 3.59 6.17
C LEU A 122 -8.93 3.44 6.75
N GLU A 123 -9.45 2.23 6.77
CA GLU A 123 -10.75 1.89 7.36
C GLU A 123 -10.76 2.19 8.87
N GLN A 124 -9.70 1.81 9.59
CA GLN A 124 -9.55 2.13 11.01
C GLN A 124 -9.43 3.64 11.27
N ASN A 125 -8.72 4.38 10.42
CA ASN A 125 -8.64 5.85 10.52
C ASN A 125 -10.03 6.49 10.35
N VAL A 126 -10.76 6.11 9.30
CA VAL A 126 -12.14 6.59 9.09
C VAL A 126 -13.04 6.22 10.27
N ARG A 127 -12.99 4.98 10.77
CA ARG A 127 -13.73 4.52 11.96
C ARG A 127 -13.42 5.35 13.21
N ASN A 128 -12.16 5.74 13.42
CA ASN A 128 -11.75 6.58 14.55
C ASN A 128 -12.34 7.99 14.48
N ASP A 129 -12.51 8.53 13.27
CA ASP A 129 -13.04 9.89 13.04
C ASP A 129 -14.57 9.94 13.02
N LEU A 130 -15.28 8.85 12.69
CA LEU A 130 -16.76 8.77 12.66
C LEU A 130 -17.49 9.37 13.89
N PRO A 131 -17.03 9.21 15.15
CA PRO A 131 -17.67 9.84 16.31
C PRO A 131 -17.73 11.36 16.23
N THR A 132 -16.80 12.02 15.53
CA THR A 132 -16.77 13.48 15.40
C THR A 132 -17.93 14.04 14.57
N LEU A 133 -18.58 13.19 13.75
CA LEU A 133 -19.78 13.53 12.99
C LEU A 133 -21.02 13.75 13.89
N LYS A 134 -21.00 13.27 15.14
CA LYS A 134 -22.08 13.43 16.14
C LYS A 134 -21.80 14.60 17.11
N SER A 135 -21.23 15.68 16.61
CA SER A 135 -20.85 16.85 17.42
C SER A 135 -21.32 18.14 16.75
N ALA A 136 -21.42 19.23 17.52
CA ALA A 136 -21.68 20.58 17.00
C ALA A 136 -20.72 21.01 15.87
N ASN A 137 -19.56 20.36 15.74
CA ASN A 137 -18.55 20.60 14.71
C ASN A 137 -18.72 19.73 13.45
N ALA A 138 -19.83 19.00 13.29
CA ALA A 138 -20.06 18.00 12.23
C ALA A 138 -19.72 18.49 10.81
N LEU A 139 -20.10 19.72 10.44
CA LEU A 139 -19.74 20.33 9.14
C LEU A 139 -18.22 20.36 8.90
N SER A 140 -17.46 20.73 9.93
CA SER A 140 -15.99 20.74 9.87
C SER A 140 -15.38 19.33 9.93
N ALA A 141 -16.09 18.38 10.54
CA ALA A 141 -15.67 16.98 10.60
C ALA A 141 -15.79 16.32 9.22
N TYR A 142 -16.92 16.45 8.51
CA TYR A 142 -17.05 15.99 7.12
C TYR A 142 -15.97 16.58 6.21
N ALA A 143 -15.68 17.88 6.32
CA ALA A 143 -14.62 18.54 5.56
C ALA A 143 -13.22 17.94 5.84
N LYS A 144 -12.92 17.58 7.09
CA LYS A 144 -11.66 16.91 7.49
C LYS A 144 -11.59 15.45 7.06
N MET A 145 -12.72 14.74 7.07
CA MET A 145 -12.81 13.32 6.67
C MET A 145 -12.78 13.12 5.15
N LYS A 146 -13.14 14.14 4.35
CA LYS A 146 -13.10 14.12 2.87
C LYS A 146 -11.82 13.49 2.27
N PRO A 147 -10.58 13.91 2.63
CA PRO A 147 -9.36 13.27 2.13
C PRO A 147 -9.18 11.81 2.59
N ALA A 148 -9.58 11.47 3.82
CA ALA A 148 -9.50 10.10 4.34
C ALA A 148 -10.48 9.16 3.62
N ALA A 149 -11.71 9.62 3.38
CA ALA A 149 -12.71 8.90 2.60
C ALA A 149 -12.27 8.75 1.12
N ALA A 150 -11.67 9.77 0.50
CA ALA A 150 -11.08 9.66 -0.84
C ALA A 150 -9.97 8.59 -0.90
N ALA A 151 -9.08 8.56 0.11
CA ALA A 151 -8.04 7.55 0.19
C ALA A 151 -8.60 6.13 0.42
N LEU A 152 -9.64 5.98 1.26
CA LEU A 152 -10.32 4.71 1.50
C LEU A 152 -11.01 4.19 0.24
N LEU A 153 -11.75 5.04 -0.47
CA LEU A 153 -12.38 4.71 -1.76
C LEU A 153 -11.35 4.26 -2.80
N GLN A 154 -10.21 4.96 -2.88
CA GLN A 154 -9.13 4.58 -3.79
C GLN A 154 -8.52 3.22 -3.42
N ALA A 155 -8.31 2.95 -2.12
CA ALA A 155 -7.76 1.68 -1.65
C ALA A 155 -8.73 0.51 -1.89
N ALA A 156 -10.03 0.70 -1.64
CA ALA A 156 -11.06 -0.31 -1.90
C ALA A 156 -11.12 -0.69 -3.39
N ASN A 157 -11.12 0.31 -4.27
CA ASN A 157 -11.06 0.09 -5.73
C ASN A 157 -9.76 -0.60 -6.17
N GLN A 158 -8.62 -0.23 -5.58
CA GLN A 158 -7.33 -0.91 -5.84
C GLN A 158 -7.38 -2.38 -5.42
N GLN A 159 -8.02 -2.70 -4.31
CA GLN A 159 -8.21 -4.08 -3.83
C GLN A 159 -9.08 -4.89 -4.78
N LYS A 160 -10.26 -4.38 -5.16
CA LYS A 160 -11.16 -5.03 -6.13
C LYS A 160 -10.46 -5.30 -7.46
N VAL A 161 -9.82 -4.27 -8.04
CA VAL A 161 -9.09 -4.38 -9.31
C VAL A 161 -7.86 -5.29 -9.20
N PHE A 162 -7.20 -5.38 -8.04
CA PHE A 162 -6.11 -6.32 -7.82
C PHE A 162 -6.61 -7.77 -7.90
N PHE A 163 -7.60 -8.14 -7.08
CA PHE A 163 -8.11 -9.52 -7.03
C PHE A 163 -8.81 -9.95 -8.32
N GLN A 164 -9.63 -9.08 -8.93
CA GLN A 164 -10.28 -9.36 -10.23
C GLN A 164 -9.30 -9.67 -11.37
N ASN A 165 -8.06 -9.15 -11.31
CA ASN A 165 -7.05 -9.35 -12.35
C ASN A 165 -5.91 -10.29 -11.91
N LEU A 166 -5.99 -10.88 -10.71
CA LEU A 166 -4.89 -11.62 -10.10
C LEU A 166 -4.53 -12.88 -10.89
N GLU A 167 -5.54 -13.71 -11.20
CA GLU A 167 -5.40 -14.95 -11.96
C GLU A 167 -4.80 -14.69 -13.37
N THR A 168 -5.36 -13.73 -14.11
CA THR A 168 -4.88 -13.35 -15.45
C THR A 168 -3.44 -12.83 -15.42
N LYS A 169 -3.08 -12.01 -14.43
CA LYS A 169 -1.71 -11.49 -14.30
C LYS A 169 -0.70 -12.58 -13.94
N LEU A 170 -1.05 -13.49 -13.03
CA LEU A 170 -0.22 -14.63 -12.66
C LEU A 170 0.00 -15.56 -13.84
N THR A 171 -1.07 -15.91 -14.56
CA THR A 171 -1.00 -16.72 -15.79
C THR A 171 0.02 -16.13 -16.79
N GLN A 172 -0.10 -14.83 -17.10
CA GLN A 172 0.84 -14.13 -17.99
C GLN A 172 2.29 -14.07 -17.45
N GLN A 173 2.49 -14.02 -16.13
CA GLN A 173 3.82 -14.06 -15.52
C GLN A 173 4.46 -15.45 -15.57
N PHE A 174 3.67 -16.51 -15.41
CA PHE A 174 4.14 -17.89 -15.52
C PHE A 174 4.49 -18.26 -16.97
N GLU A 175 3.66 -17.87 -17.94
CA GLU A 175 3.97 -18.01 -19.38
C GLU A 175 5.29 -17.31 -19.75
N ARG A 176 5.49 -16.06 -19.28
CA ARG A 176 6.76 -15.31 -19.46
C ARG A 176 7.95 -15.96 -18.75
N SER A 177 7.71 -16.79 -17.74
CA SER A 177 8.74 -17.58 -17.05
C SER A 177 9.07 -18.90 -17.78
N GLY A 178 8.40 -19.18 -18.90
CA GLY A 178 8.63 -20.37 -19.74
C GLY A 178 7.70 -21.54 -19.47
N LEU A 179 6.63 -21.38 -18.68
CA LEU A 179 5.65 -22.44 -18.47
C LEU A 179 4.66 -22.54 -19.64
N HIS A 180 4.20 -23.76 -19.89
CA HIS A 180 3.11 -24.03 -20.82
C HIS A 180 1.80 -23.39 -20.33
N GLU A 181 1.01 -22.82 -21.25
CA GLU A 181 -0.22 -22.08 -20.99
C GLU A 181 -1.20 -22.82 -20.06
N ASP A 182 -1.46 -24.10 -20.33
CA ASP A 182 -2.37 -24.92 -19.51
C ASP A 182 -1.90 -25.09 -18.06
N LEU A 183 -0.58 -25.22 -17.84
CA LEU A 183 0.00 -25.38 -16.52
C LEU A 183 0.05 -24.03 -15.78
N ALA A 184 0.36 -22.94 -16.49
CA ALA A 184 0.29 -21.58 -15.97
C ALA A 184 -1.11 -21.25 -15.44
N LYS A 185 -2.16 -21.55 -16.24
CA LYS A 185 -3.57 -21.37 -15.83
C LYS A 185 -3.92 -22.20 -14.60
N GLN A 186 -3.53 -23.48 -14.54
CA GLN A 186 -3.80 -24.34 -13.38
C GLN A 186 -3.15 -23.82 -12.09
N ILE A 187 -1.89 -23.35 -12.15
CA ILE A 187 -1.20 -22.79 -10.98
C ILE A 187 -1.87 -21.48 -10.53
N ALA A 188 -2.25 -20.61 -11.48
CA ALA A 188 -2.90 -19.34 -11.19
C ALA A 188 -4.30 -19.53 -10.56
N ALA A 189 -5.10 -20.45 -11.09
CA ALA A 189 -6.41 -20.80 -10.55
C ALA A 189 -6.30 -21.39 -9.13
N LEU A 190 -5.40 -22.37 -8.90
CA LEU A 190 -5.18 -22.95 -7.56
C LEU A 190 -4.67 -21.93 -6.54
N PHE A 191 -3.87 -20.94 -6.97
CA PHE A 191 -3.46 -19.84 -6.11
C PHE A 191 -4.65 -18.93 -5.78
N TYR A 192 -5.49 -18.60 -6.76
CA TYR A 192 -6.67 -17.76 -6.59
C TYR A 192 -7.70 -18.42 -5.65
N GLU A 193 -7.98 -19.72 -5.81
CA GLU A 193 -8.87 -20.49 -4.93
C GLU A 193 -8.39 -20.56 -3.47
N ARG A 194 -7.07 -20.65 -3.25
CA ARG A 194 -6.46 -20.68 -1.90
C ARG A 194 -6.34 -19.30 -1.25
N THR A 195 -6.38 -18.25 -2.05
CA THR A 195 -6.38 -16.86 -1.58
C THR A 195 -7.77 -16.56 -1.01
N PRO A 196 -7.91 -15.80 0.10
CA PRO A 196 -9.22 -15.46 0.68
C PRO A 196 -10.02 -14.43 -0.16
N GLY A 197 -9.97 -14.53 -1.49
CA GLY A 197 -10.41 -13.54 -2.46
C GLY A 197 -11.82 -13.01 -2.21
N GLN A 198 -12.80 -13.90 -1.96
CA GLN A 198 -14.17 -13.47 -1.71
C GLN A 198 -14.28 -12.58 -0.46
N LYS A 199 -13.77 -13.02 0.70
CA LYS A 199 -13.83 -12.22 1.95
C LYS A 199 -13.11 -10.88 1.82
N VAL A 200 -12.01 -10.85 1.07
CA VAL A 200 -11.20 -9.65 0.87
C VAL A 200 -11.86 -8.70 -0.14
N VAL A 201 -12.60 -9.21 -1.13
CA VAL A 201 -13.48 -8.41 -2.00
C VAL A 201 -14.69 -7.89 -1.21
N ASP A 202 -15.35 -8.71 -0.38
CA ASP A 202 -16.49 -8.31 0.47
C ASP A 202 -16.10 -7.22 1.49
N GLN A 203 -14.86 -7.20 1.99
CA GLN A 203 -14.33 -6.09 2.81
C GLN A 203 -14.14 -4.82 1.96
N ALA A 204 -13.64 -4.96 0.73
CA ALA A 204 -13.43 -3.83 -0.17
C ALA A 204 -14.76 -3.19 -0.61
N ASP A 205 -15.78 -3.98 -0.95
CA ASP A 205 -17.12 -3.48 -1.30
C ASP A 205 -17.77 -2.70 -0.15
N ARG A 206 -17.63 -3.19 1.10
CA ARG A 206 -18.12 -2.46 2.29
C ARG A 206 -17.34 -1.18 2.56
N SER A 207 -16.03 -1.20 2.36
CA SER A 207 -15.16 -0.03 2.51
C SER A 207 -15.42 1.03 1.42
N GLU A 208 -15.66 0.59 0.19
CA GLU A 208 -16.09 1.44 -0.93
C GLU A 208 -17.40 2.14 -0.58
N LYS A 209 -18.42 1.39 -0.15
CA LYS A 209 -19.72 1.97 0.23
C LYS A 209 -19.62 2.95 1.41
N LEU A 210 -18.84 2.62 2.45
CA LEU A 210 -18.60 3.55 3.56
C LEU A 210 -17.94 4.85 3.06
N ALA A 211 -16.95 4.73 2.19
CA ALA A 211 -16.21 5.87 1.65
C ALA A 211 -17.03 6.72 0.66
N SER A 212 -17.85 6.10 -0.18
CA SER A 212 -18.68 6.79 -1.17
C SER A 212 -19.74 7.67 -0.51
N GLU A 213 -20.44 7.17 0.52
CA GLU A 213 -21.45 7.96 1.24
C GLU A 213 -20.81 9.10 2.05
N LEU A 214 -19.67 8.84 2.72
CA LEU A 214 -18.90 9.89 3.39
C LEU A 214 -18.46 11.00 2.43
N LEU A 215 -18.02 10.63 1.21
CA LEU A 215 -17.66 11.59 0.17
C LEU A 215 -18.86 12.34 -0.38
N ALA A 216 -19.98 11.67 -0.61
CA ALA A 216 -21.21 12.29 -1.12
C ALA A 216 -21.67 13.40 -0.18
N ILE A 217 -21.77 13.10 1.12
CA ILE A 217 -22.10 14.10 2.15
C ILE A 217 -21.03 15.19 2.22
N ALA A 218 -19.74 14.84 2.28
CA ALA A 218 -18.68 15.85 2.36
C ALA A 218 -18.58 16.74 1.11
N ASN A 219 -19.00 16.26 -0.08
CA ASN A 219 -19.14 17.04 -1.30
C ASN A 219 -20.34 17.97 -1.19
N LEU A 220 -21.54 17.42 -0.96
CA LEU A 220 -22.81 18.13 -0.84
C LEU A 220 -22.74 19.32 0.16
N LEU A 221 -22.15 19.07 1.34
CA LEU A 221 -21.91 20.10 2.36
C LEU A 221 -20.89 21.17 1.91
N SER A 222 -19.86 20.77 1.17
CA SER A 222 -18.79 21.67 0.71
C SER A 222 -19.15 22.52 -0.51
N GLU A 223 -20.08 22.07 -1.35
CA GLU A 223 -20.52 22.77 -2.56
C GLU A 223 -21.55 23.86 -2.25
N THR A 224 -22.27 23.74 -1.13
CA THR A 224 -23.34 24.67 -0.74
C THR A 224 -23.22 25.18 0.71
N PRO A 225 -22.03 25.61 1.18
CA PRO A 225 -21.73 25.79 2.61
C PRO A 225 -22.69 26.75 3.33
N ASN A 226 -23.16 27.80 2.65
CA ASN A 226 -24.07 28.80 3.22
C ASN A 226 -25.52 28.31 3.40
N LYS A 227 -25.87 27.11 2.92
CA LYS A 227 -27.21 26.52 3.07
C LYS A 227 -27.32 25.61 4.30
N TRP A 228 -26.19 25.17 4.85
CA TRP A 228 -26.15 24.15 5.91
C TRP A 228 -25.97 24.73 7.30
N HIS A 229 -26.71 24.18 8.26
CA HIS A 229 -26.63 24.51 9.67
C HIS A 229 -26.45 23.23 10.47
N ALA A 230 -25.52 23.23 11.44
CA ALA A 230 -25.35 22.14 12.38
C ALA A 230 -25.89 22.55 13.75
N SER A 231 -26.78 21.73 14.30
CA SER A 231 -27.27 21.83 15.67
C SER A 231 -26.23 21.29 16.67
N SER A 232 -26.39 21.62 17.95
CA SER A 232 -25.44 21.25 19.02
C SER A 232 -25.29 19.73 19.23
N ASP A 233 -26.27 18.94 18.82
CA ASP A 233 -26.32 17.48 18.80
C ASP A 233 -25.63 16.85 17.57
N GLY A 234 -25.14 17.68 16.63
CA GLY A 234 -24.58 17.25 15.35
C GLY A 234 -25.62 17.02 14.24
N THR A 235 -26.91 17.29 14.48
CA THR A 235 -27.92 17.23 13.42
C THR A 235 -27.68 18.36 12.41
N ILE A 236 -27.41 17.99 11.16
CA ILE A 236 -27.25 18.93 10.04
C ILE A 236 -28.58 19.09 9.31
N SER A 237 -28.97 20.32 8.98
CA SER A 237 -30.16 20.64 8.19
C SER A 237 -29.91 21.78 7.20
N SER A 238 -30.82 21.92 6.24
CA SER A 238 -30.82 22.98 5.22
C SER A 238 -32.23 23.55 5.08
N GLN A 239 -32.34 24.84 4.73
CA GLN A 239 -33.63 25.44 4.35
C GLN A 239 -34.08 25.03 2.93
N ASP A 240 -33.16 24.49 2.14
CA ASP A 240 -33.41 23.95 0.81
C ASP A 240 -33.81 22.47 0.93
N LYS A 241 -35.11 22.20 0.79
CA LYS A 241 -35.70 20.86 0.96
C LYS A 241 -35.04 19.79 0.09
N LYS A 242 -34.64 20.13 -1.14
CA LYS A 242 -34.03 19.16 -2.05
C LYS A 242 -32.68 18.69 -1.52
N LEU A 243 -31.86 19.64 -1.05
CA LEU A 243 -30.58 19.32 -0.45
C LEU A 243 -30.76 18.55 0.87
N GLU A 244 -31.73 18.94 1.69
CA GLU A 244 -32.01 18.22 2.95
C GLU A 244 -32.43 16.76 2.71
N GLU A 245 -33.22 16.49 1.67
CA GLU A 245 -33.62 15.15 1.24
C GLU A 245 -32.41 14.33 0.78
N GLU A 246 -31.59 14.86 -0.14
CA GLU A 246 -30.34 14.25 -0.63
C GLU A 246 -29.34 13.96 0.51
N TYR A 247 -29.19 14.88 1.46
CA TYR A 247 -28.38 14.65 2.66
C TYR A 247 -28.94 13.52 3.54
N ARG A 248 -30.25 13.43 3.73
CA ARG A 248 -30.87 12.37 4.55
C ARG A 248 -30.72 11.00 3.89
N GLU A 249 -30.85 10.89 2.57
CA GLU A 249 -30.62 9.66 1.82
C GLU A 249 -29.19 9.14 2.03
N HIS A 250 -28.18 9.99 1.75
CA HIS A 250 -26.78 9.63 1.97
C HIS A 250 -26.45 9.35 3.44
N GLN A 251 -27.02 10.10 4.39
CA GLN A 251 -26.81 9.88 5.82
C GLN A 251 -27.42 8.55 6.29
N GLN A 252 -28.58 8.15 5.76
CA GLN A 252 -29.18 6.85 6.04
C GLN A 252 -28.35 5.71 5.43
N ALA A 253 -27.88 5.86 4.20
CA ALA A 253 -26.99 4.91 3.53
C ALA A 253 -25.64 4.76 4.26
N LEU A 254 -25.06 5.87 4.73
CA LEU A 254 -23.85 5.91 5.56
C LEU A 254 -24.06 5.15 6.87
N MET A 255 -25.13 5.43 7.61
CA MET A 255 -25.40 4.74 8.87
C MET A 255 -25.60 3.23 8.69
N ALA A 256 -26.20 2.79 7.58
CA ALA A 256 -26.28 1.37 7.22
C ALA A 256 -24.91 0.77 6.87
N ALA A 257 -24.05 1.50 6.16
CA ALA A 257 -22.68 1.07 5.86
C ALA A 257 -21.84 0.92 7.14
N ILE A 258 -21.90 1.91 8.05
CA ILE A 258 -21.26 1.86 9.37
C ILE A 258 -21.72 0.63 10.16
N ALA A 259 -23.02 0.33 10.16
CA ALA A 259 -23.57 -0.84 10.85
C ALA A 259 -22.99 -2.15 10.30
N ALA A 260 -23.01 -2.35 8.98
CA ALA A 260 -22.47 -3.55 8.30
C ALA A 260 -20.94 -3.72 8.42
N VAL A 261 -20.24 -2.62 8.70
CA VAL A 261 -18.80 -2.58 9.00
C VAL A 261 -18.52 -2.83 10.49
N SER A 262 -19.51 -2.64 11.37
CA SER A 262 -19.39 -2.86 12.82
C SER A 262 -19.80 -4.26 13.31
N SER A 263 -20.61 -5.00 12.54
CA SER A 263 -21.27 -6.25 12.98
C SER A 263 -20.47 -7.56 12.81
N GLU A 264 -19.20 -7.49 12.41
CA GLU A 264 -18.30 -8.67 12.28
C GLU A 264 -17.24 -8.72 13.40
N ARG A 265 -17.66 -8.39 14.63
CA ARG A 265 -16.94 -8.67 15.88
C ARG A 265 -17.87 -9.34 16.87
#